data_AF-A0A8J9SDG6-F1
#
_entry.id   AF-A0A8J9SDG6-F1
#
_cell.length_a   1.000
_cell.length_b   1.000
_cell.length_c   1.000
_cell.angle_alpha   90.00
_cell.angle_beta   90.00
_cell.angle_gamma   90.00
#
_symmetry.space_group_name_H-M   'P 1'
#
loop_
_entity.id
_entity.type
_entity.pdbx_description
1 polymer ?
#
loop_
_entity_poly.entity_id
_entity_poly.type
_entity_poly.pdbx_seq_one_letter_code
_entity_poly.pdbx_strand_id
1 'polypeptide(L)'
;MPAKRRNYAATIFLTATALLIGDTVALTSGRALSRSASDRYAHRGIPCQSSSALLLKDGSRDSADKNSPQRQQEMLMEELSKIGAEKIAGLGVVERAKRAMLAEAIEDRIFHLTEEIEVLLEKNGTLAAQNRDRAIELAQQTKGLQVQYHELVSGQPSSVLQSLEALDSNEEE
;
A
#
# COMPACT_ATOMS: atom_id res chain seq x y z
N MET A 1 35.25 -10.68 24.47
CA MET A 1 34.83 -10.77 23.05
C MET A 1 33.30 -10.92 23.00
N PRO A 2 32.50 -9.84 22.93
CA PRO A 2 31.04 -9.99 22.84
C PRO A 2 30.62 -10.35 21.42
N ALA A 3 29.85 -11.44 21.30
CA ALA A 3 29.28 -11.92 20.06
C ALA A 3 28.23 -10.94 19.53
N LYS A 4 28.42 -10.51 18.27
CA LYS A 4 27.43 -9.76 17.48
C LYS A 4 26.15 -10.59 17.38
N ARG A 5 25.12 -10.25 18.17
CA ARG A 5 23.74 -10.69 17.97
C ARG A 5 23.25 -10.03 16.68
N ARG A 6 23.27 -10.78 15.58
CA ARG A 6 22.66 -10.36 14.31
C ARG A 6 21.14 -10.48 14.48
N ASN A 7 20.44 -9.36 14.35
CA ASN A 7 18.97 -9.32 14.30
C ASN A 7 18.53 -9.93 12.95
N TYR A 8 18.17 -11.20 12.95
CA TYR A 8 17.73 -11.93 11.74
C TYR A 8 16.28 -11.64 11.33
N ALA A 9 15.49 -10.97 12.18
CA ALA A 9 14.07 -10.72 11.92
C ALA A 9 13.83 -9.69 10.79
N ALA A 10 14.66 -8.66 10.69
CA ALA A 10 14.51 -7.61 9.66
C ALA A 10 14.86 -8.11 8.24
N THR A 11 15.67 -9.15 8.11
CA THR A 11 16.17 -9.62 6.81
C THR A 11 15.14 -10.48 6.06
N ILE A 12 14.22 -11.13 6.77
CA ILE A 12 13.18 -11.96 6.14
C ILE A 12 12.10 -11.08 5.49
N PHE A 13 11.77 -9.93 6.07
CA PHE A 13 10.86 -8.96 5.46
C PHE A 13 11.50 -8.18 4.30
N LEU A 14 12.78 -7.82 4.38
CA LEU A 14 13.44 -7.00 3.35
C LEU A 14 13.80 -7.74 2.04
N THR A 15 14.02 -9.06 2.08
CA THR A 15 14.48 -9.79 0.88
C THR A 15 13.35 -10.19 -0.07
N ALA A 16 12.08 -10.15 0.37
CA ALA A 16 10.93 -10.44 -0.48
C ALA A 16 10.43 -9.23 -1.27
N THR A 17 10.68 -8.00 -0.80
CA THR A 17 10.22 -6.74 -1.44
C THR A 17 11.19 -6.19 -2.49
N ALA A 18 12.51 -6.46 -2.37
CA ALA A 18 13.51 -5.99 -3.33
C ALA A 18 13.43 -6.67 -4.72
N LEU A 19 12.66 -7.75 -4.88
CA LEU A 19 12.56 -8.47 -6.16
C LEU A 19 11.47 -7.95 -7.09
N LEU A 20 10.63 -6.99 -6.66
CA LEU A 20 9.53 -6.44 -7.46
C LEU A 20 9.86 -5.13 -8.19
N ILE A 21 11.01 -4.50 -7.90
CA ILE A 21 11.42 -3.22 -8.50
C ILE A 21 12.48 -3.42 -9.62
N GLY A 22 12.86 -4.66 -9.92
CA GLY A 22 14.05 -4.97 -10.73
C GLY A 22 13.95 -4.83 -12.25
N ASP A 23 12.76 -4.89 -12.87
CA ASP A 23 12.66 -5.19 -14.32
C ASP A 23 11.81 -4.21 -15.15
N THR A 24 11.83 -2.90 -14.87
CA THR A 24 11.18 -1.92 -15.76
C THR A 24 11.99 -0.66 -16.00
N VAL A 25 13.22 -0.75 -16.51
CA VAL A 25 13.83 0.40 -17.19
C VAL A 25 14.70 -0.02 -18.37
N ALA A 26 14.06 -0.29 -19.51
CA ALA A 26 14.67 -0.06 -20.81
C ALA A 26 13.58 -0.03 -21.88
N LEU A 27 13.06 1.15 -22.21
CA LEU A 27 12.72 1.55 -23.58
C LEU A 27 12.18 2.98 -23.62
N THR A 28 12.49 3.65 -24.74
CA THR A 28 11.95 4.90 -25.28
C THR A 28 12.57 6.22 -24.81
N SER A 29 13.77 6.49 -25.34
CA SER A 29 14.04 7.57 -26.30
C SER A 29 13.06 8.75 -26.37
N GLY A 30 13.57 9.95 -26.14
CA GLY A 30 13.56 10.98 -27.19
C GLY A 30 12.66 12.21 -27.01
N ARG A 31 13.31 13.37 -27.20
CA ARG A 31 12.81 14.70 -27.60
C ARG A 31 12.45 15.73 -26.52
N ALA A 32 13.35 16.72 -26.47
CA ALA A 32 13.16 18.08 -26.01
C ALA A 32 12.06 18.84 -26.78
N LEU A 33 11.34 19.75 -26.11
CA LEU A 33 11.49 21.21 -26.26
C LEU A 33 10.34 21.97 -25.58
N SER A 34 10.73 23.16 -25.10
CA SER A 34 9.96 24.41 -25.05
C SER A 34 9.11 24.76 -23.83
N ARG A 35 9.56 25.84 -23.19
CA ARG A 35 8.84 26.76 -22.31
C ARG A 35 7.52 27.25 -22.93
N SER A 36 6.52 27.52 -22.09
CA SER A 36 5.75 28.77 -22.15
C SER A 36 5.11 29.08 -20.81
N ALA A 37 5.13 30.36 -20.47
CA ALA A 37 4.57 30.98 -19.28
C ALA A 37 3.09 31.33 -19.45
N SER A 38 2.52 31.83 -18.33
CA SER A 38 1.17 32.40 -18.17
C SER A 38 0.06 31.36 -18.09
N ASP A 39 -0.90 31.42 -17.17
CA ASP A 39 -1.53 32.63 -16.69
C ASP A 39 -2.22 32.47 -15.32
N ARG A 40 -2.43 33.63 -14.71
CA ARG A 40 -3.09 33.86 -13.44
C ARG A 40 -4.59 33.58 -13.54
N TYR A 41 -5.15 32.85 -12.58
CA TYR A 41 -6.50 33.14 -12.09
C TYR A 41 -6.52 33.07 -10.57
N ALA A 42 -6.49 34.25 -9.96
CA ALA A 42 -6.94 34.46 -8.60
C ALA A 42 -8.47 34.46 -8.60
N HIS A 43 -9.09 33.51 -7.90
CA HIS A 43 -10.47 33.67 -7.45
C HIS A 43 -10.57 33.48 -5.94
N ARG A 44 -11.12 34.53 -5.33
CA ARG A 44 -11.38 34.72 -3.93
C ARG A 44 -12.44 33.74 -3.43
N GLY A 45 -12.12 33.08 -2.32
CA GLY A 45 -12.92 33.08 -1.09
C GLY A 45 -14.32 32.48 -1.11
N ILE A 46 -14.46 31.30 -0.48
CA ILE A 46 -15.57 30.97 0.42
C ILE A 46 -14.99 30.21 1.63
N PRO A 47 -14.96 30.78 2.85
CA PRO A 47 -14.67 30.02 4.05
C PRO A 47 -15.92 29.23 4.46
N CYS A 48 -15.94 27.93 4.15
CA CYS A 48 -16.92 27.02 4.73
C CYS A 48 -16.48 26.68 6.16
N GLN A 49 -16.95 27.47 7.13
CA GLN A 49 -16.95 27.06 8.52
C GLN A 49 -18.15 26.14 8.74
N SER A 50 -17.92 24.83 8.63
CA SER A 50 -18.82 23.83 9.21
C SER A 50 -18.13 23.23 10.42
N SER A 51 -18.58 23.68 11.58
CA SER A 51 -18.23 23.15 12.89
C SER A 51 -18.84 21.76 13.03
N SER A 52 -18.00 20.74 12.98
CA SER A 52 -18.28 19.45 13.60
C SER A 52 -16.96 18.94 14.17
N ALA A 53 -16.73 19.37 15.41
CA ALA A 53 -15.67 18.90 16.28
C ALA A 53 -15.88 17.40 16.55
N LEU A 54 -15.33 16.55 15.68
CA LEU A 54 -15.02 15.18 16.04
C LEU A 54 -13.69 15.19 16.78
N LEU A 55 -13.83 14.89 18.07
CA LEU A 55 -12.81 14.71 19.07
C LEU A 55 -11.91 13.53 18.67
N LEU A 56 -10.99 13.75 17.72
CA LEU A 56 -9.90 12.82 17.45
C LEU A 56 -8.86 13.02 18.54
N LYS A 57 -9.01 12.13 19.53
CA LYS A 57 -8.07 11.76 20.57
C LYS A 57 -6.64 11.75 20.02
N ASP A 58 -5.92 12.82 20.31
CA ASP A 58 -4.49 12.98 20.07
C ASP A 58 -3.76 11.97 20.97
N GLY A 59 -3.70 10.73 20.50
CA GLY A 59 -2.84 9.70 21.05
C GLY A 59 -1.42 10.07 20.67
N SER A 60 -0.75 10.84 21.52
CA SER A 60 0.70 10.99 21.55
C SER A 60 1.33 9.59 21.46
N ARG A 61 1.69 9.20 20.23
CA ARG A 61 2.64 8.13 19.91
C ARG A 61 3.97 8.80 19.60
N ASP A 62 4.50 9.52 20.58
CA ASP A 62 5.88 9.95 20.54
C ASP A 62 6.77 8.68 20.56
N SER A 63 7.61 8.58 19.53
CA SER A 63 8.44 7.44 19.12
C SER A 63 7.72 6.26 18.42
N ALA A 64 7.08 6.54 17.28
CA ALA A 64 6.92 5.50 16.25
C ALA A 64 8.32 5.00 15.88
N ASP A 65 8.61 3.77 16.29
CA ASP A 65 9.81 3.04 15.93
C ASP A 65 9.87 3.02 14.39
N LYS A 66 10.79 3.79 13.79
CA LYS A 66 10.87 3.95 12.31
C LYS A 66 11.07 2.63 11.56
N ASN A 67 11.34 1.56 12.32
CA ASN A 67 11.58 0.21 11.83
C ASN A 67 10.45 -0.77 12.15
N SER A 68 9.27 -0.32 12.62
CA SER A 68 8.15 -1.25 12.83
C SER A 68 7.69 -1.85 11.49
N PRO A 69 7.28 -3.13 11.46
CA PRO A 69 6.73 -3.75 10.26
C PRO A 69 5.54 -2.96 9.71
N GLN A 70 4.66 -2.49 10.59
CA GLN A 70 3.55 -1.62 10.22
C GLN A 70 4.01 -0.33 9.50
N ARG A 71 5.05 0.35 9.99
CA ARG A 71 5.54 1.58 9.35
C ARG A 71 6.16 1.31 7.98
N GLN A 72 6.87 0.18 7.84
CA GLN A 72 7.41 -0.23 6.54
C GLN A 72 6.29 -0.54 5.54
N GLN A 73 5.21 -1.16 6.01
CA GLN A 73 4.04 -1.47 5.20
C GLN A 73 3.34 -0.19 4.71
N GLU A 74 3.13 0.78 5.60
CA GLU A 74 2.58 2.11 5.25
C GLU A 74 3.42 2.81 4.17
N MET A 75 4.75 2.85 4.37
CA MET A 75 5.66 3.50 3.42
C MET A 75 5.60 2.88 2.02
N LEU A 76 5.54 1.54 1.95
CA LEU A 76 5.42 0.82 0.70
C LEU A 76 4.10 1.15 0.00
N MET A 77 2.98 1.13 0.72
CA MET A 77 1.66 1.45 0.17
C MET A 77 1.56 2.89 -0.32
N GLU A 78 2.15 3.84 0.43
CA GLU A 78 2.24 5.25 0.05
C GLU A 78 3.02 5.44 -1.26
N GLU A 79 4.17 4.76 -1.38
CA GLU A 79 5.01 4.83 -2.58
C GLU A 79 4.31 4.24 -3.82
N LEU A 80 3.68 3.07 -3.68
CA LEU A 80 2.91 2.45 -4.76
C LEU A 80 1.76 3.35 -5.23
N SER A 81 1.05 3.98 -4.29
CA SER A 81 -0.04 4.91 -4.61
C SER A 81 0.48 6.13 -5.39
N LYS A 82 1.62 6.70 -4.99
CA LYS A 82 2.25 7.82 -5.71
C LYS A 82 2.63 7.46 -7.14
N ILE A 83 3.21 6.27 -7.35
CA ILE A 83 3.60 5.79 -8.68
C ILE A 83 2.38 5.64 -9.59
N GLY A 84 1.26 5.17 -9.05
CA GLY A 84 0.03 4.93 -9.81
C GLY A 84 -0.84 6.16 -10.07
N ALA A 85 -0.61 7.26 -9.35
CA ALA A 85 -1.51 8.42 -9.33
C ALA A 85 -1.83 8.99 -10.72
N GLU A 86 -0.83 9.13 -11.59
CA GLU A 86 -1.02 9.65 -12.95
C GLU A 86 -1.87 8.72 -13.83
N LYS A 87 -1.63 7.40 -13.74
CA LYS A 87 -2.39 6.40 -14.49
C LYS A 87 -3.83 6.33 -14.02
N ILE A 88 -4.03 6.28 -12.69
CA ILE A 88 -5.36 6.29 -12.08
C ILE A 88 -6.14 7.53 -12.51
N ALA A 89 -5.50 8.71 -12.53
CA ALA A 89 -6.15 9.96 -12.95
C ALA A 89 -6.67 9.92 -14.40
N GLY A 90 -6.08 9.10 -15.27
CA GLY A 90 -6.55 8.88 -16.65
C GLY A 90 -7.77 7.95 -16.78
N LEU A 91 -8.18 7.25 -15.72
CA LEU A 91 -9.30 6.31 -15.73
C LEU A 91 -10.66 7.01 -15.48
N GLY A 92 -11.74 6.33 -15.88
CA GLY A 92 -13.10 6.79 -15.63
C GLY A 92 -13.42 6.91 -14.13
N VAL A 93 -14.31 7.84 -13.76
CA VAL A 93 -14.68 8.09 -12.35
C VAL A 93 -15.19 6.82 -11.66
N VAL A 94 -16.03 6.04 -12.34
CA VAL A 94 -16.59 4.79 -11.81
C VAL A 94 -15.48 3.77 -11.55
N GLU A 95 -14.56 3.59 -12.50
CA GLU A 95 -13.43 2.66 -12.36
C GLU A 95 -12.50 3.09 -11.22
N ARG A 96 -12.19 4.39 -11.12
CA ARG A 96 -11.40 4.92 -10.00
C ARG A 96 -12.06 4.65 -8.65
N ALA A 97 -13.38 4.82 -8.55
CA ALA A 97 -14.12 4.53 -7.33
C ALA A 97 -14.08 3.03 -6.98
N LYS A 98 -14.30 2.14 -7.97
CA LYS A 98 -14.18 0.68 -7.78
C LYS A 98 -12.77 0.30 -7.29
N ARG A 99 -11.73 0.85 -7.92
CA ARG A 99 -10.33 0.65 -7.53
C ARG A 99 -10.04 1.13 -6.12
N ALA A 100 -10.49 2.33 -5.75
CA ALA A 100 -10.26 2.90 -4.43
C ALA A 100 -10.92 2.06 -3.33
N MET A 101 -12.18 1.67 -3.53
CA MET A 101 -12.94 0.85 -2.58
C MET A 101 -12.29 -0.52 -2.36
N LEU A 102 -11.84 -1.18 -3.43
CA LEU A 102 -11.15 -2.47 -3.31
C LEU A 102 -9.76 -2.33 -2.70
N ALA A 103 -9.03 -1.26 -3.04
CA ALA A 103 -7.70 -1.02 -2.49
C ALA A 103 -7.77 -0.79 -0.96
N GLU A 104 -8.76 -0.04 -0.48
CA GLU A 104 -9.03 0.17 0.94
C GLU A 104 -9.32 -1.15 1.66
N ALA A 105 -10.22 -1.97 1.12
CA ALA A 105 -10.54 -3.27 1.72
C ALA A 105 -9.33 -4.23 1.79
N ILE A 106 -8.46 -4.19 0.77
CA ILE A 106 -7.23 -4.99 0.75
C ILE A 106 -6.19 -4.43 1.72
N GLU A 107 -6.07 -3.11 1.83
CA GLU A 107 -5.17 -2.44 2.77
C GLU A 107 -5.51 -2.81 4.22
N ASP A 108 -6.79 -2.72 4.60
CA ASP A 108 -7.27 -3.14 5.92
C ASP A 108 -6.90 -4.60 6.22
N ARG A 109 -7.07 -5.49 5.24
CA ARG A 109 -6.72 -6.90 5.41
C ARG A 109 -5.22 -7.13 5.57
N ILE A 110 -4.39 -6.39 4.82
CA ILE A 110 -2.92 -6.45 4.95
C ILE A 110 -2.48 -6.02 6.35
N PHE A 111 -3.04 -4.92 6.87
CA PHE A 111 -2.73 -4.47 8.22
C PHE A 111 -3.12 -5.51 9.26
N HIS A 112 -4.33 -6.06 9.17
CA HIS A 112 -4.78 -7.09 10.08
C HIS A 112 -3.88 -8.33 10.07
N LEU A 113 -3.48 -8.83 8.89
CA LEU A 113 -2.57 -9.98 8.80
C LEU A 113 -1.18 -9.66 9.36
N THR A 114 -0.71 -8.42 9.19
CA THR A 114 0.57 -7.98 9.73
C THR A 114 0.54 -7.94 11.26
N GLU A 115 -0.56 -7.45 11.84
CA GLU A 115 -0.80 -7.51 13.28
C GLU A 115 -0.86 -8.96 13.79
N GLU A 116 -1.54 -9.87 13.08
CA GLU A 116 -1.54 -11.30 13.42
C GLU A 116 -0.12 -11.90 13.43
N ILE A 117 0.71 -11.56 12.44
CA ILE A 117 2.11 -12.00 12.39
C ILE A 117 2.91 -11.44 13.57
N GLU A 118 2.71 -10.16 13.92
CA GLU A 118 3.37 -9.52 15.06
C GLU A 118 2.99 -10.19 16.39
N VAL A 119 1.74 -10.63 16.55
CA VAL A 119 1.29 -11.38 17.74
C VAL A 119 1.96 -12.76 17.83
N LEU A 120 2.29 -13.39 16.69
CA LEU A 120 3.00 -14.68 16.66
C LEU A 120 4.49 -14.56 16.98
N LEU A 121 5.05 -13.35 16.88
CA LEU A 121 6.44 -13.08 17.25
C LEU A 121 6.58 -12.96 18.77
N GLU A 122 7.60 -13.59 19.31
CA GLU A 122 8.01 -13.41 20.70
C GLU A 122 8.60 -12.00 20.92
N LYS A 123 8.71 -11.56 22.18
CA LYS A 123 9.22 -10.23 22.54
C LYS A 123 10.62 -9.91 22.03
N ASN A 124 11.39 -10.93 21.66
CA ASN A 124 12.74 -10.84 21.09
C ASN A 124 12.74 -10.85 19.54
N GLY A 125 11.57 -10.86 18.90
CA GLY A 125 11.41 -10.97 17.45
C GLY A 125 11.67 -12.38 16.90
N THR A 126 11.67 -13.42 17.73
CA THR A 126 11.78 -14.81 17.26
C THR A 126 10.41 -15.48 17.15
N LEU A 127 10.33 -16.43 16.22
CA LEU A 127 9.13 -17.23 16.00
C LEU A 127 9.27 -18.58 16.70
N ALA A 128 8.34 -18.89 17.59
CA ALA A 128 8.25 -20.22 18.20
C ALA A 128 8.04 -21.28 17.11
N ALA A 129 8.65 -22.46 17.26
CA ALA A 129 8.58 -23.52 16.26
C ALA A 129 7.14 -23.91 15.89
N GLN A 130 6.24 -23.92 16.89
CA GLN A 130 4.82 -24.22 16.73
C GLN A 130 4.03 -23.13 15.96
N ASN A 131 4.53 -21.90 15.92
CA ASN A 131 3.90 -20.77 15.23
C ASN A 131 4.48 -20.55 13.82
N ARG A 132 5.53 -21.29 13.46
CA ARG A 132 6.28 -21.07 12.22
C ARG A 132 5.41 -21.26 10.98
N ASP A 133 4.71 -22.38 10.90
CA ASP A 133 3.90 -22.71 9.74
C ASP A 133 2.76 -21.69 9.58
N ARG A 134 2.12 -21.32 10.70
CA ARG A 134 1.08 -20.30 10.69
C ARG A 134 1.59 -18.93 10.24
N ALA A 135 2.74 -18.49 10.73
CA ALA A 135 3.33 -17.22 10.31
C ALA A 135 3.72 -17.22 8.82
N ILE A 136 4.15 -18.37 8.29
CA ILE A 136 4.43 -18.52 6.85
C ILE A 136 3.14 -18.39 6.03
N GLU A 137 2.05 -19.05 6.44
CA GLU A 137 0.74 -18.92 5.78
C GLU A 137 0.27 -17.47 5.74
N LEU A 138 0.30 -16.78 6.88
CA LEU A 138 -0.10 -15.38 6.95
C LEU A 138 0.79 -14.49 6.07
N ALA A 139 2.10 -14.71 6.08
CA ALA A 139 3.03 -13.96 5.23
C ALA A 139 2.77 -14.19 3.73
N GLN A 140 2.41 -15.42 3.34
CA GLN A 140 2.02 -15.72 1.95
C GLN A 140 0.72 -15.00 1.57
N GLN A 141 -0.27 -14.98 2.46
CA GLN A 141 -1.52 -14.24 2.25
C GLN A 141 -1.26 -12.73 2.11
N THR A 142 -0.49 -12.15 3.03
CA THR A 142 -0.11 -10.73 2.99
C THR A 142 0.58 -10.39 1.67
N LYS A 143 1.51 -11.24 1.21
CA LYS A 143 2.20 -11.04 -0.06
C LYS A 143 1.23 -11.07 -1.25
N GLY A 144 0.29 -12.02 -1.27
CA GLY A 144 -0.72 -12.09 -2.33
C GLY A 144 -1.58 -10.83 -2.38
N LEU A 145 -2.00 -10.33 -1.23
CA LEU A 145 -2.77 -9.09 -1.11
C LEU A 145 -1.97 -7.85 -1.51
N GLN A 146 -0.68 -7.77 -1.18
CA GLN A 146 0.19 -6.67 -1.62
C GLN A 146 0.27 -6.58 -3.15
N VAL A 147 0.30 -7.71 -3.85
CA VAL A 147 0.27 -7.75 -5.32
C VAL A 147 -1.07 -7.21 -5.84
N GLN A 148 -2.18 -7.65 -5.27
CA GLN A 148 -3.52 -7.17 -5.67
C GLN A 148 -3.68 -5.67 -5.39
N TYR A 149 -3.23 -5.19 -4.23
CA TYR A 149 -3.21 -3.77 -3.90
C TYR A 149 -2.42 -2.99 -4.95
N HIS A 150 -1.20 -3.47 -5.30
CA HIS A 150 -0.37 -2.86 -6.32
C HIS A 150 -1.09 -2.77 -7.67
N GLU A 151 -1.75 -3.83 -8.13
CA GLU A 151 -2.52 -3.81 -9.39
C GLU A 151 -3.62 -2.73 -9.39
N LEU A 152 -4.33 -2.60 -8.26
CA LEU A 152 -5.42 -1.64 -8.11
C LEU A 152 -4.91 -0.20 -8.13
N VAL A 153 -3.87 0.12 -7.36
CA VAL A 153 -3.36 1.49 -7.21
C VAL A 153 -2.47 1.93 -8.37
N SER A 154 -1.78 1.01 -9.05
CA SER A 154 -0.91 1.33 -10.18
C SER A 154 -1.66 1.56 -11.49
N GLY A 155 -2.97 1.32 -11.53
CA GLY A 155 -3.79 1.40 -12.73
C GLY A 155 -3.58 0.23 -13.72
N GLN A 156 -2.95 -0.86 -13.28
CA GLN A 156 -2.79 -2.08 -14.08
C GLN A 156 -4.12 -2.85 -14.15
N PRO A 157 -4.26 -3.79 -15.11
CA PRO A 157 -5.36 -4.75 -15.09
C PRO A 157 -5.34 -5.53 -13.78
N SER A 158 -6.48 -5.58 -13.09
CA SER A 158 -6.61 -6.32 -11.83
C SER A 158 -7.56 -7.50 -12.00
N SER A 159 -7.11 -8.66 -11.57
CA SER A 159 -7.94 -9.88 -11.53
C SER A 159 -9.15 -9.72 -10.59
N VAL A 160 -9.02 -8.91 -9.53
CA VAL A 160 -10.08 -8.62 -8.57
C VAL A 160 -11.18 -7.79 -9.23
N LEU A 161 -10.82 -6.77 -10.01
CA LEU A 161 -11.79 -5.98 -10.77
C LEU A 161 -12.52 -6.82 -11.81
N GLN A 162 -11.80 -7.65 -12.56
CA GLN A 162 -12.40 -8.53 -13.58
C GLN A 162 -13.41 -9.49 -12.96
N SER A 163 -13.09 -10.04 -11.78
CA SER A 163 -14.00 -10.93 -11.06
C SER A 163 -15.25 -10.19 -10.58
N LEU A 164 -15.12 -8.94 -10.15
CA LEU A 164 -16.25 -8.11 -9.73
C LEU A 164 -17.17 -7.75 -10.91
N GLU A 165 -16.59 -7.36 -12.04
CA GLU A 165 -17.35 -7.04 -13.27
C GLU A 165 -18.08 -8.27 -13.84
N ALA A 166 -17.49 -9.46 -13.71
CA ALA A 166 -18.13 -10.71 -14.07
C ALA A 166 -19.35 -11.02 -13.18
N LEU A 167 -19.33 -10.63 -11.90
CA LEU A 167 -20.48 -10.79 -11.00
C LEU A 167 -21.61 -9.83 -11.39
N ASP A 168 -21.29 -8.56 -11.65
CA ASP A 168 -22.27 -7.54 -12.08
C ASP A 168 -22.99 -7.99 -13.38
N SER A 169 -22.28 -8.69 -14.28
CA SER A 169 -22.82 -9.13 -15.58
C SER A 169 -23.78 -10.32 -15.50
N ASN A 170 -23.78 -11.09 -14.39
CA ASN A 170 -24.62 -12.29 -14.25
C ASN A 170 -25.99 -12.00 -13.62
N GLU A 171 -26.28 -10.77 -13.20
CA GLU A 171 -27.56 -10.39 -12.57
C GLU A 171 -28.61 -9.88 -13.58
N GLU A 172 -28.26 -9.74 -14.86
CA GLU A 172 -29.16 -9.20 -15.91
C GLU A 172 -29.81 -10.26 -16.83
N GLU A 173 -29.65 -11.56 -16.56
CA GLU A 173 -30.23 -12.67 -17.35
C GLU A 173 -31.35 -13.41 -16.60
#